data_AF-A0A1V4DT66-F1
#
_entry.id   AF-A0A1V4DT66-F1
#
_cell.length_a   1.000
_cell.length_b   1.000
_cell.length_c   1.000
_cell.angle_alpha   90.00
_cell.angle_beta   90.00
_cell.angle_gamma   90.00
#
_symmetry.space_group_name_H-M   'P 1'
#
loop_
_entity.id
_entity.type
_entity.pdbx_description
1 polymer ?
#
loop_
_entity_poly.entity_id
_entity_poly.type
_entity_poly.pdbx_seq_one_letter_code
_entity_poly.pdbx_strand_id
1 'polypeptide(L)'
;MPPHALRLRRGPWGKPEVAAPGGVPETRFSLSHSRGHALFAVTGRRAVGIDVEHHVGRPVTALALRHFPSAEGAAVRALGHRAGPVFAQLWTRKEACVKAAGARLADGLVLPAGGAGPGLVVHDPDGRLPGPWRVRDLAAPPGCGAAVALAGTAPYDVVELRFASAVDDPDLSASTQRPHAGRHIHDD
;
A
#
# COMPACT_ATOMS: atom_id res chain seq x y z
N MET A 1 12.74 7.89 20.86
CA MET A 1 12.50 6.49 21.31
C MET A 1 13.50 5.58 20.60
N PRO A 2 14.26 4.73 21.30
CA PRO A 2 15.16 3.77 20.67
C PRO A 2 14.38 2.59 20.04
N PRO A 3 14.92 1.92 19.00
CA PRO A 3 14.21 0.85 18.29
C PRO A 3 13.72 -0.29 19.19
N HIS A 4 14.53 -0.72 20.16
CA HIS A 4 14.20 -1.81 21.09
C HIS A 4 13.07 -1.44 22.09
N ALA A 5 12.72 -0.17 22.21
CA ALA A 5 11.61 0.28 23.06
C ALA A 5 10.27 0.34 22.30
N LEU A 6 10.28 0.24 20.96
CA LEU A 6 9.05 0.13 20.18
C LEU A 6 8.33 -1.17 20.59
N ARG A 7 7.03 -1.06 20.85
CA ARG A 7 6.16 -2.20 21.14
C ARG A 7 5.13 -2.30 20.04
N LEU A 8 5.01 -3.49 19.46
CA LEU A 8 3.99 -3.80 18.47
C LEU A 8 2.91 -4.65 19.12
N ARG A 9 1.68 -4.44 18.70
CA ARG A 9 0.53 -5.30 18.99
C ARG A 9 -0.11 -5.76 17.68
N ARG A 10 -0.92 -6.82 17.76
CA ARG A 10 -1.77 -7.24 16.64
C ARG A 10 -3.17 -6.68 16.83
N GLY A 11 -3.63 -5.89 15.88
CA GLY A 11 -5.03 -5.51 15.74
C GLY A 11 -5.88 -6.66 15.19
N PRO A 12 -7.15 -6.37 14.85
CA PRO A 12 -8.02 -7.34 14.18
C PRO A 12 -7.35 -7.97 12.96
N TRP A 13 -7.56 -9.28 12.79
CA TRP A 13 -7.02 -10.06 11.67
C TRP A 13 -5.48 -10.03 11.54
N GLY A 14 -4.78 -9.65 12.61
CA GLY A 14 -3.32 -9.71 12.68
C GLY A 14 -2.60 -8.46 12.16
N LYS A 15 -3.33 -7.38 11.81
CA LYS A 15 -2.72 -6.11 11.37
C LYS A 15 -1.74 -5.60 12.45
N PRO A 16 -0.45 -5.41 12.14
CA PRO A 16 0.49 -4.85 13.10
C PRO A 16 0.16 -3.39 13.44
N GLU A 17 0.25 -3.03 14.72
CA GLU A 17 0.03 -1.67 15.21
C GLU A 17 1.08 -1.29 16.25
N VAL A 18 1.40 0.00 16.35
CA VAL A 18 2.21 0.51 17.46
C VAL A 18 1.33 0.46 18.70
N ALA A 19 1.76 -0.30 19.71
CA ALA A 19 1.22 -0.13 21.05
C ALA A 19 1.69 1.25 21.51
N ALA A 20 0.77 2.15 21.85
CA ALA A 20 1.10 3.51 22.29
C ALA A 20 1.27 3.52 23.82
N PRO A 21 2.49 3.30 24.37
CA PRO A 21 2.74 3.70 25.75
C PRO A 21 2.60 5.23 25.85
N GLY A 22 2.15 5.72 27.00
CA GLY A 22 1.91 7.15 27.21
C GLY A 22 3.08 8.01 26.73
N GLY A 23 2.79 9.06 25.96
CA GLY A 23 3.78 10.00 25.43
C GLY A 23 4.27 9.75 24.00
N VAL A 24 3.88 8.65 23.35
CA VAL A 24 4.16 8.45 21.91
C VAL A 24 3.04 9.09 21.07
N PRO A 25 3.37 9.94 20.07
CA PRO A 25 2.39 10.46 19.13
C PRO A 25 1.59 9.33 18.48
N GLU A 26 0.29 9.53 18.31
CA GLU A 26 -0.56 8.60 17.57
C GLU A 26 0.12 8.31 16.22
N THR A 27 0.47 7.03 16.00
CA THR A 27 1.21 6.58 14.82
C THR A 27 0.47 5.38 14.24
N ARG A 28 0.18 5.44 12.94
CA ARG A 28 -0.36 4.32 12.16
C ARG A 28 0.68 3.95 11.11
N PHE A 29 0.81 2.67 10.82
CA PHE A 29 1.67 2.22 9.74
C PHE A 29 1.05 1.07 8.97
N SER A 30 1.61 0.82 7.79
CA SER A 30 1.34 -0.34 6.98
C SER A 30 2.61 -0.78 6.26
N LEU A 31 2.74 -2.08 6.02
CA LEU A 31 3.86 -2.68 5.32
C LEU A 31 3.29 -3.57 4.20
N SER A 32 3.96 -3.58 3.06
CA SER A 32 3.79 -4.61 2.03
C SER A 32 5.14 -4.98 1.43
N HIS A 33 5.26 -6.19 0.90
CA HIS A 33 6.46 -6.63 0.21
C HIS A 33 6.10 -7.59 -0.93
N SER A 34 6.81 -7.45 -2.04
CA SER A 34 6.65 -8.32 -3.21
C SER A 34 7.94 -8.33 -4.02
N ARG A 35 8.39 -9.52 -4.44
CA ARG A 35 9.62 -9.79 -5.23
C ARG A 35 10.80 -8.84 -4.93
N GLY A 36 11.38 -8.96 -3.73
CA GLY A 36 12.57 -8.22 -3.32
C GLY A 36 12.33 -6.74 -2.97
N HIS A 37 11.10 -6.24 -3.08
CA HIS A 37 10.74 -4.88 -2.71
C HIS A 37 9.88 -4.89 -1.46
N ALA A 38 10.08 -3.90 -0.59
CA ALA A 38 9.23 -3.63 0.55
C ALA A 38 8.81 -2.16 0.54
N LEU A 39 7.53 -1.91 0.80
CA LEU A 39 6.99 -0.59 1.02
C LEU A 39 6.52 -0.46 2.46
N PHE A 40 6.83 0.66 3.09
CA PHE A 40 6.40 0.98 4.45
C PHE A 40 5.80 2.39 4.47
N ALA A 41 4.56 2.49 4.93
CA ALA A 41 3.87 3.76 5.08
C ALA A 41 3.67 4.08 6.56
N VAL A 42 3.91 5.33 6.94
CA VAL A 42 3.68 5.83 8.30
C VAL A 42 2.85 7.10 8.22
N THR A 43 1.87 7.22 9.10
CA THR A 43 1.05 8.41 9.26
C THR A 43 0.86 8.69 10.76
N GLY A 44 0.44 9.91 11.09
CA GLY A 44 0.05 10.24 12.45
C GLY A 44 -1.29 9.59 12.83
N ARG A 45 -2.39 10.25 12.47
CA ARG A 45 -3.72 9.91 13.00
C ARG A 45 -4.54 8.97 12.11
N ARG A 46 -4.53 9.22 10.80
CA ARG A 46 -5.37 8.47 9.85
C ARG A 46 -4.84 7.06 9.65
N ALA A 47 -5.72 6.07 9.74
CA ALA A 47 -5.36 4.70 9.37
C ALA A 47 -4.85 4.66 7.93
N VAL A 48 -3.71 3.99 7.74
CA VAL A 48 -3.02 3.87 6.46
C VAL A 48 -2.91 2.41 6.07
N GLY A 49 -2.98 2.16 4.76
CA GLY A 49 -2.64 0.90 4.12
C GLY A 49 -1.73 1.17 2.93
N ILE A 50 -0.73 0.33 2.72
CA ILE A 50 0.13 0.37 1.54
C ILE A 50 0.24 -1.02 0.96
N ASP A 51 0.28 -1.10 -0.37
CA ASP A 51 0.47 -2.36 -1.06
C ASP A 51 1.42 -2.23 -2.25
N VAL A 52 2.18 -3.29 -2.50
CA VAL A 52 2.99 -3.51 -3.70
C VAL A 52 2.77 -4.94 -4.12
N GLU A 53 2.47 -5.17 -5.40
CA GLU A 53 2.22 -6.52 -5.86
C GLU A 53 2.70 -6.78 -7.27
N HIS A 54 3.40 -7.90 -7.43
CA HIS A 54 3.95 -8.34 -8.69
C HIS A 54 2.96 -9.23 -9.48
N HIS A 55 2.71 -8.90 -10.74
CA HIS A 55 1.67 -9.57 -11.54
C HIS A 55 2.17 -10.59 -12.56
N VAL A 56 3.45 -10.57 -12.97
CA VAL A 56 3.92 -11.45 -14.05
C VAL A 56 3.86 -12.92 -13.61
N GLY A 57 3.28 -13.75 -14.47
CA GLY A 57 3.04 -15.18 -14.23
C GLY A 57 1.74 -15.49 -13.49
N ARG A 58 0.94 -14.48 -13.11
CA ARG A 58 -0.36 -14.70 -12.45
C ARG A 58 -1.50 -14.83 -13.48
N PRO A 59 -2.55 -15.63 -13.20
CA PRO A 59 -3.75 -15.70 -14.03
C PRO A 59 -4.66 -14.48 -13.78
N VAL A 60 -4.15 -13.28 -14.10
CA VAL A 60 -4.74 -11.98 -13.72
C VAL A 60 -6.19 -11.83 -14.14
N THR A 61 -6.56 -12.30 -15.34
CA THR A 61 -7.92 -12.23 -15.85
C THR A 61 -8.88 -13.11 -15.05
N ALA A 62 -8.49 -14.35 -14.72
CA ALA A 62 -9.32 -15.26 -13.94
C ALA A 62 -9.54 -14.74 -12.51
N LEU A 63 -8.48 -14.19 -11.89
CA LEU A 63 -8.56 -13.58 -10.57
C LEU A 63 -9.49 -12.36 -10.57
N ALA A 64 -9.37 -11.47 -11.55
CA ALA A 64 -10.22 -10.29 -11.67
C ALA A 64 -11.70 -10.66 -11.86
N LEU A 65 -12.01 -11.58 -12.78
CA LEU A 65 -13.38 -12.02 -13.04
C LEU A 65 -14.03 -12.70 -11.82
N ARG A 66 -13.23 -13.36 -10.98
CA ARG A 66 -13.73 -14.05 -9.79
C ARG A 66 -13.99 -13.11 -8.62
N HIS A 67 -13.22 -12.03 -8.49
CA HIS A 67 -13.14 -11.28 -7.23
C HIS A 67 -13.45 -9.79 -7.34
N PHE A 68 -13.27 -9.17 -8.50
CA PHE A 68 -13.49 -7.74 -8.67
C PHE A 68 -14.96 -7.45 -9.04
N PRO A 69 -15.42 -6.19 -8.86
CA PRO A 69 -16.64 -5.72 -9.51
C PRO A 69 -16.69 -6.12 -10.99
N SER A 70 -17.88 -6.48 -11.47
CA SER A 70 -18.09 -6.99 -12.83
C SER A 70 -17.50 -6.08 -13.91
N ALA A 71 -17.67 -4.75 -13.77
CA ALA A 71 -17.13 -3.76 -14.69
C ALA A 71 -15.59 -3.78 -14.73
N GLU A 72 -14.93 -3.88 -13.58
CA GLU A 72 -13.47 -3.94 -13.47
C GLU A 72 -12.93 -5.28 -13.99
N GLY A 73 -13.58 -6.39 -13.64
CA GLY A 73 -13.25 -7.71 -14.16
C GLY A 73 -13.37 -7.78 -15.68
N ALA A 74 -14.42 -7.18 -16.25
CA ALA A 74 -14.61 -7.07 -17.69
C ALA A 74 -13.54 -6.19 -18.35
N ALA A 75 -13.17 -5.07 -17.73
CA ALA A 75 -12.10 -4.20 -18.23
C ALA A 75 -10.74 -4.92 -18.24
N VAL A 76 -10.40 -5.65 -17.18
CA VAL A 76 -9.18 -6.48 -17.12
C VAL A 76 -9.21 -7.55 -18.21
N ARG A 77 -10.34 -8.23 -18.41
CA ARG A 77 -10.49 -9.25 -19.46
C ARG A 77 -10.29 -8.67 -20.86
N ALA A 78 -10.85 -7.49 -21.14
CA ALA A 78 -10.76 -6.84 -22.46
C ALA A 78 -9.32 -6.51 -22.89
N LEU A 79 -8.40 -6.36 -21.93
CA LEU A 79 -7.00 -6.04 -22.20
C LEU A 79 -6.15 -7.25 -22.62
N GLY A 80 -6.63 -8.48 -22.40
CA GLY A 80 -5.92 -9.71 -22.75
C GLY A 80 -4.51 -9.76 -22.16
N HIS A 81 -3.49 -9.93 -23.00
CA HIS A 81 -2.08 -9.99 -22.57
C HIS A 81 -1.58 -8.69 -21.89
N ARG A 82 -2.28 -7.56 -22.10
CA ARG A 82 -1.95 -6.25 -21.48
C ARG A 82 -2.66 -6.03 -20.14
N ALA A 83 -3.38 -7.04 -19.63
CA ALA A 83 -4.17 -6.94 -18.41
C ALA A 83 -3.32 -6.79 -17.13
N GLY A 84 -2.07 -7.27 -17.15
CA GLY A 84 -1.21 -7.35 -15.98
C GLY A 84 -1.09 -6.05 -15.18
N PRO A 85 -0.66 -4.93 -15.79
CA PRO A 85 -0.54 -3.65 -15.10
C PRO A 85 -1.86 -3.12 -14.52
N VAL A 86 -2.96 -3.24 -15.27
CA VAL A 86 -4.29 -2.77 -14.80
C VAL A 86 -4.81 -3.64 -13.66
N PHE A 87 -4.61 -4.96 -13.74
CA PHE A 87 -4.90 -5.86 -12.62
C PHE A 87 -4.11 -5.49 -11.37
N ALA A 88 -2.79 -5.27 -11.50
CA ALA A 88 -1.92 -4.94 -10.38
C ALA A 88 -2.32 -3.61 -9.73
N GLN A 89 -2.66 -2.61 -10.54
CA GLN A 89 -3.18 -1.33 -10.05
C GLN A 89 -4.48 -1.53 -9.26
N LEU A 90 -5.48 -2.20 -9.82
CA LEU A 90 -6.75 -2.46 -9.12
C LEU A 90 -6.53 -3.26 -7.83
N TRP A 91 -5.71 -4.31 -7.89
CA TRP A 91 -5.38 -5.16 -6.75
C TRP A 91 -4.77 -4.35 -5.61
N THR A 92 -3.68 -3.63 -5.90
CA THR A 92 -2.95 -2.85 -4.88
C THR A 92 -3.80 -1.74 -4.27
N ARG A 93 -4.66 -1.08 -5.05
CA ARG A 93 -5.63 -0.11 -4.51
C ARG A 93 -6.60 -0.76 -3.50
N LYS A 94 -7.18 -1.92 -3.84
CA LYS A 94 -8.10 -2.66 -2.97
C LYS A 94 -7.39 -3.15 -1.71
N GLU A 95 -6.20 -3.73 -1.86
CA GLU A 95 -5.38 -4.18 -0.74
C GLU A 95 -4.97 -3.04 0.17
N ALA A 96 -4.61 -1.87 -0.37
CA ALA A 96 -4.31 -0.70 0.42
C ALA A 96 -5.53 -0.27 1.26
N CYS A 97 -6.74 -0.27 0.69
CA CYS A 97 -7.97 -0.01 1.46
C CYS A 97 -8.21 -1.06 2.56
N VAL A 98 -8.07 -2.35 2.25
CA VAL A 98 -8.22 -3.44 3.24
C VAL A 98 -7.20 -3.30 4.37
N LYS A 99 -5.93 -3.03 4.02
CA LYS A 99 -4.86 -2.82 4.99
C LYS A 99 -5.13 -1.59 5.84
N ALA A 100 -5.65 -0.51 5.27
CA ALA A 100 -6.07 0.67 6.04
C ALA A 100 -7.20 0.31 7.02
N ALA A 101 -8.21 -0.41 6.56
CA ALA A 101 -9.35 -0.89 7.36
C ALA A 101 -8.95 -1.90 8.45
N GLY A 102 -7.84 -2.62 8.28
CA GLY A 102 -7.48 -3.73 9.16
C GLY A 102 -8.45 -4.91 9.01
N ALA A 103 -8.85 -5.21 7.79
CA ALA A 103 -9.79 -6.27 7.45
C ALA A 103 -9.12 -7.44 6.71
N ARG A 104 -9.89 -8.46 6.34
CA ARG A 104 -9.39 -9.58 5.53
C ARG A 104 -9.41 -9.19 4.05
N LEU A 105 -8.43 -9.67 3.29
CA LEU A 105 -8.33 -9.42 1.85
C LEU A 105 -9.63 -9.67 1.09
N ALA A 106 -10.25 -10.82 1.34
CA ALA A 106 -11.49 -11.22 0.67
C ALA A 106 -12.63 -10.20 0.85
N ASP A 107 -12.65 -9.48 1.98
CA ASP A 107 -13.71 -8.50 2.28
C ASP A 107 -13.61 -7.24 1.40
N GLY A 108 -12.43 -6.92 0.83
CA GLY A 108 -12.22 -5.70 0.04
C GLY A 108 -11.89 -5.88 -1.44
N LEU A 109 -11.77 -7.10 -1.96
CA LEU A 109 -11.56 -7.30 -3.40
C LEU A 109 -12.73 -6.78 -4.26
N VAL A 110 -13.91 -6.67 -3.66
CA VAL A 110 -15.13 -6.12 -4.28
C VAL A 110 -15.21 -4.60 -4.26
N LEU A 111 -14.27 -3.88 -3.63
CA LEU A 111 -14.30 -2.42 -3.58
C LEU A 111 -14.15 -1.81 -4.98
N PRO A 112 -15.02 -0.89 -5.44
CA PRO A 112 -14.84 -0.22 -6.73
C PRO A 112 -13.63 0.73 -6.68
N ALA A 113 -12.53 0.31 -7.28
CA ALA A 113 -11.23 0.97 -7.26
C ALA A 113 -10.71 1.37 -8.66
N GLY A 114 -11.55 1.32 -9.69
CA GLY A 114 -11.20 1.62 -11.09
C GLY A 114 -11.21 3.09 -11.49
N GLY A 115 -11.37 4.03 -10.56
CA GLY A 115 -11.39 5.46 -10.89
C GLY A 115 -10.04 6.01 -11.35
N ALA A 116 -10.06 7.17 -12.01
CA ALA A 116 -8.91 7.86 -12.56
C ALA A 116 -8.58 9.16 -11.79
N GLY A 117 -7.36 9.66 -11.97
CA GLY A 117 -6.90 10.93 -11.40
C GLY A 117 -6.15 10.81 -10.06
N PRO A 118 -5.51 11.90 -9.61
CA PRO A 118 -4.74 11.90 -8.38
C PRO A 118 -5.67 11.87 -7.16
N GLY A 119 -5.61 10.78 -6.39
CA GLY A 119 -6.36 10.66 -5.13
C GLY A 119 -7.80 10.19 -5.31
N LEU A 120 -7.97 9.00 -5.90
CA LEU A 120 -9.25 8.29 -5.98
C LEU A 120 -9.86 8.13 -4.60
N VAL A 121 -11.15 8.44 -4.43
CA VAL A 121 -11.87 8.09 -3.20
C VAL A 121 -12.62 6.79 -3.42
N VAL A 122 -12.29 5.78 -2.61
CA VAL A 122 -12.93 4.45 -2.64
C VAL A 122 -13.87 4.34 -1.45
N HIS A 123 -15.08 3.87 -1.72
CA HIS A 123 -16.10 3.56 -0.73
C HIS A 123 -16.50 2.09 -0.87
N ASP A 124 -16.84 1.45 0.25
CA ASP A 124 -17.51 0.17 0.20
C ASP A 124 -19.02 0.40 -0.01
N PRO A 125 -19.60 -0.02 -1.14
CA PRO A 125 -21.02 0.17 -1.40
C PRO A 125 -21.92 -0.62 -0.42
N ASP A 126 -21.40 -1.73 0.13
CA ASP A 126 -22.14 -2.59 1.06
C ASP A 126 -21.90 -2.18 2.54
N GLY A 127 -21.00 -1.23 2.79
CA GLY A 127 -20.67 -0.75 4.14
C GLY A 127 -20.02 -1.79 5.06
N ARG A 128 -19.44 -2.87 4.51
CA ARG A 128 -18.78 -3.93 5.30
C ARG A 128 -17.44 -3.48 5.85
N LEU A 129 -16.72 -2.65 5.10
CA LEU A 129 -15.45 -2.06 5.49
C LEU A 129 -15.63 -0.59 5.92
N PRO A 130 -14.97 -0.17 7.02
CA PRO A 130 -15.05 1.19 7.54
C PRO A 130 -14.20 2.15 6.67
N GLY A 131 -14.81 2.64 5.59
CA GLY A 131 -14.28 3.68 4.71
C GLY A 131 -14.91 5.05 4.96
N PRO A 132 -14.73 6.03 4.06
CA PRO A 132 -14.00 5.93 2.78
C PRO A 132 -12.48 5.93 2.93
N TRP A 133 -11.79 5.70 1.81
CA TRP A 133 -10.34 5.89 1.71
C TRP A 133 -9.98 6.74 0.51
N ARG A 134 -9.05 7.68 0.69
CA ARG A 134 -8.37 8.33 -0.42
C ARG A 134 -7.13 7.52 -0.80
N VAL A 135 -7.10 7.07 -2.04
CA VAL A 135 -6.10 6.15 -2.61
C VAL A 135 -5.24 6.88 -3.63
N ARG A 136 -3.93 6.67 -3.56
CA ARG A 136 -2.95 7.19 -4.51
C ARG A 136 -2.08 6.05 -5.02
N ASP A 137 -1.96 5.94 -6.33
CA ASP A 137 -0.98 5.03 -6.92
C ASP A 137 0.43 5.56 -6.67
N LEU A 138 1.37 4.64 -6.49
CA LEU A 138 2.79 4.93 -6.29
C LEU A 138 3.58 4.46 -7.51
N ALA A 139 4.74 5.09 -7.73
CA ALA A 139 5.70 4.54 -8.67
C ALA A 139 6.13 3.14 -8.20
N ALA A 140 6.00 2.15 -9.08
CA ALA A 140 6.28 0.76 -8.77
C ALA A 140 7.41 0.22 -9.67
N PRO A 141 8.18 -0.77 -9.20
CA PRO A 141 9.12 -1.50 -10.05
C PRO A 141 8.43 -2.13 -11.28
N PRO A 142 9.17 -2.40 -12.36
CA PRO A 142 8.63 -3.13 -13.52
C PRO A 142 7.94 -4.42 -13.10
N GLY A 143 6.78 -4.70 -13.67
CA GLY A 143 6.00 -5.89 -13.33
C GLY A 143 5.20 -5.80 -12.02
N CYS A 144 5.25 -4.66 -11.31
CA CYS A 144 4.49 -4.42 -10.09
C CYS A 144 3.44 -3.32 -10.25
N GLY A 145 2.39 -3.39 -9.43
CA GLY A 145 1.56 -2.25 -9.05
C GLY A 145 1.89 -1.83 -7.62
N ALA A 146 1.64 -0.57 -7.25
CA ALA A 146 1.75 -0.10 -5.88
C ALA A 146 0.75 1.02 -5.59
N ALA A 147 0.17 1.02 -4.40
CA ALA A 147 -0.77 2.03 -3.96
C ALA A 147 -0.73 2.25 -2.44
N VAL A 148 -1.10 3.45 -2.02
CA VAL A 148 -1.32 3.81 -0.62
C VAL A 148 -2.73 4.35 -0.43
N ALA A 149 -3.35 4.02 0.69
CA ALA A 149 -4.70 4.44 1.05
C ALA A 149 -4.70 5.02 2.46
N LEU A 150 -5.30 6.20 2.64
CA LEU A 150 -5.56 6.80 3.94
C LEU A 150 -7.07 6.85 4.17
N ALA A 151 -7.50 6.53 5.40
CA ALA A 151 -8.90 6.66 5.81
C ALA A 151 -9.39 8.12 5.68
N GLY A 152 -10.64 8.28 5.28
CA GLY A 152 -11.29 9.56 4.98
C GLY A 152 -11.03 10.05 3.56
N THR A 153 -11.63 11.19 3.22
CA THR A 153 -11.60 11.79 1.87
C THR A 153 -10.59 12.93 1.73
N ALA A 154 -10.06 13.44 2.85
CA ALA A 154 -9.16 14.58 2.86
C ALA A 154 -7.86 14.28 2.09
N PRO A 155 -7.32 15.25 1.34
CA PRO A 155 -6.07 15.07 0.61
C PRO A 155 -4.89 14.75 1.55
N TYR A 156 -3.82 14.21 0.96
CA TYR A 156 -2.54 14.01 1.62
C TYR A 156 -1.42 14.00 0.58
N ASP A 157 -0.24 14.37 1.04
CA ASP A 157 1.00 14.24 0.30
C ASP A 157 1.71 12.94 0.66
N VAL A 158 2.46 12.42 -0.30
CA VAL A 158 3.33 11.27 -0.10
C VAL A 158 4.76 11.78 -0.18
N VAL A 159 5.48 11.65 0.92
CA VAL A 159 6.94 11.86 0.96
C VAL A 159 7.59 10.49 0.88
N GLU A 160 8.26 10.22 -0.25
CA GLU A 160 8.92 8.94 -0.48
C GLU A 160 10.38 8.98 0.02
N LEU A 161 10.75 7.99 0.82
CA LEU A 161 12.12 7.73 1.22
C LEU A 161 12.53 6.36 0.68
N ARG A 162 13.66 6.30 -0.03
CA ARG A 162 14.17 5.06 -0.64
C ARG A 162 15.39 4.59 0.12
N PHE A 163 15.40 3.31 0.44
CA PHE A 163 16.52 2.63 1.10
C PHE A 163 16.92 1.45 0.23
N ALA A 164 18.22 1.30 -0.04
CA ALA A 164 18.75 0.10 -0.67
C ALA A 164 19.18 -0.86 0.44
N SER A 165 18.82 -2.14 0.32
CA SER A 165 19.39 -3.17 1.20
C SER A 165 20.80 -3.46 0.72
N ALA A 166 21.79 -3.39 1.62
CA ALA A 166 23.16 -3.67 1.28
C ALA A 166 23.50 -5.18 1.29
N VAL A 167 22.55 -6.02 0.88
CA VAL A 167 22.70 -7.49 0.84
C VAL A 167 23.57 -7.94 -0.35
N ASP A 168 23.98 -6.99 -1.21
CA ASP A 168 25.02 -7.20 -2.23
C ASP A 168 26.40 -6.65 -1.83
N ASP A 169 26.59 -6.23 -0.57
CA ASP A 169 27.87 -5.73 -0.06
C ASP A 169 28.48 -6.75 0.92
N PRO A 170 29.53 -7.51 0.55
CA PRO A 170 30.17 -8.48 1.43
C PRO A 170 30.86 -7.83 2.65
N ASP A 171 30.96 -6.50 2.73
CA ASP A 171 31.75 -5.81 3.75
C ASP A 171 30.97 -5.26 4.95
N LEU A 172 29.66 -5.50 5.06
CA LEU A 172 28.85 -4.95 6.18
C LEU A 172 28.91 -5.73 7.50
N SER A 173 30.04 -6.39 7.78
CA SER A 173 30.37 -6.77 9.15
C SER A 173 31.02 -5.64 9.96
N ALA A 174 31.30 -4.47 9.37
CA ALA A 174 31.71 -3.30 10.13
C ALA A 174 31.38 -1.99 9.41
N SER A 175 30.52 -1.16 10.02
CA SER A 175 30.67 0.31 10.12
C SER A 175 29.33 1.04 10.11
N THR A 176 29.16 1.90 11.10
CA THR A 176 28.04 2.83 11.24
C THR A 176 28.29 4.05 10.36
N GLN A 177 27.46 4.31 9.35
CA GLN A 177 27.44 5.61 8.67
C GLN A 177 26.02 6.08 8.32
N ARG A 178 25.79 7.38 8.55
CA ARG A 178 24.48 8.07 8.52
C ARG A 178 23.95 8.24 7.08
N PRO A 179 22.62 8.29 6.89
CA PRO A 179 22.04 8.53 5.56
C PRO A 179 22.17 10.00 5.11
N HIS A 180 22.50 10.19 3.83
CA HIS A 180 22.40 11.48 3.12
C HIS A 180 20.95 11.71 2.69
N ALA A 181 20.37 12.87 3.06
CA ALA A 181 19.07 13.32 2.59
C ALA A 181 19.24 14.22 1.36
N GLY A 182 18.80 13.77 0.19
CA GLY A 182 18.63 14.63 -0.99
C GLY A 182 17.31 15.38 -0.91
N ARG A 183 17.36 16.72 -0.81
CA ARG A 183 16.22 17.61 -1.03
C ARG A 183 16.30 18.16 -2.45
N HIS A 184 15.27 17.95 -3.25
CA HIS A 184 15.00 18.80 -4.42
C HIS A 184 13.94 19.83 -4.04
N ILE A 185 14.34 21.09 -4.07
CA ILE A 185 13.45 22.26 -4.08
C ILE A 185 13.33 22.65 -5.55
N HIS A 186 12.11 22.86 -6.04
CA HIS A 186 11.84 23.60 -7.27
C HIS A 186 11.20 24.91 -6.82
N ASP A 187 11.90 26.02 -7.08
CA ASP A 187 11.32 27.34 -7.16
C ASP A 187 11.09 27.63 -8.65
N ASP A 188 9.84 27.92 -9.00
CA ASP A 188 9.40 29.04 -9.84
C ASP A 188 7.86 29.10 -9.85
#